data_AF-A0A935KGS5-F1
#
_entry.id   AF-A0A935KGS5-F1
#
_cell.length_a   1.000
_cell.length_b   1.000
_cell.length_c   1.000
_cell.angle_alpha   90.00
_cell.angle_beta   90.00
_cell.angle_gamma   90.00
#
_symmetry.space_group_name_H-M   'P 1'
#
loop_
_entity.id
_entity.type
_entity.pdbx_description
1 polymer ?
#
loop_
_entity_poly.entity_id
_entity_poly.type
_entity_poly.pdbx_seq_one_letter_code
_entity_poly.pdbx_strand_id
1 'polypeptide(L)'
;MAEDESRDSQSAREYLASEDVNVDRMLSDGMQKIKRALMEAEAKMTEAEMLSSASAVERATKWVDDLLSKVDFSFADFVKKEELVVSFRSLESLSDADKRAILIRYFTLRFSNEKKDKD
;
A
#
# COMPACT_ATOMS: atom_id res chain seq x y z
N MET A 1 8.00 -35.76 25.58
CA MET A 1 7.99 -36.37 24.24
C MET A 1 8.44 -35.32 23.24
N ALA A 2 9.75 -35.18 23.06
CA ALA A 2 10.38 -34.28 22.08
C ALA A 2 11.68 -34.91 21.52
N GLU A 3 11.86 -36.22 21.71
CA GLU A 3 13.12 -36.94 21.49
C GLU A 3 13.05 -37.87 20.26
N ASP A 4 11.88 -38.00 19.63
CA ASP A 4 11.64 -38.94 18.53
C ASP A 4 11.86 -38.30 17.15
N GLU A 5 11.51 -37.02 16.96
CA GLU A 5 11.71 -36.30 15.68
C GLU A 5 13.19 -36.08 15.32
N SER A 6 14.08 -36.04 16.33
CA SER A 6 15.50 -35.75 16.13
C SER A 6 16.27 -36.95 15.54
N ARG A 7 15.87 -38.18 15.87
CA ARG A 7 16.48 -39.41 15.34
C ARG A 7 16.14 -39.64 13.87
N ASP A 8 14.95 -39.26 13.45
CA ASP A 8 14.47 -39.44 12.08
C ASP A 8 15.15 -38.48 11.11
N SER A 9 15.32 -37.20 11.49
CA SER A 9 15.97 -36.20 10.63
C SER A 9 17.47 -36.46 10.42
N GLN A 10 18.14 -37.00 11.44
CA GLN A 10 19.57 -37.30 11.39
C GLN A 10 19.85 -38.51 10.51
N SER A 11 19.03 -39.57 10.64
CA SER A 11 19.09 -40.76 9.80
C SER A 11 18.78 -40.45 8.32
N ALA A 12 17.81 -39.58 8.07
CA ALA A 12 17.48 -39.12 6.71
C ALA A 12 18.60 -38.30 6.06
N ARG A 13 19.29 -37.44 6.83
CA ARG A 13 20.45 -36.68 6.37
C ARG A 13 21.63 -37.58 6.01
N GLU A 14 21.89 -38.60 6.84
CA GLU A 14 22.95 -39.58 6.60
C GLU A 14 22.68 -40.45 5.37
N TYR A 15 21.42 -40.86 5.15
CA TYR A 15 20.99 -41.58 3.95
C TYR A 15 21.17 -40.74 2.68
N LEU A 16 20.71 -39.48 2.69
CA LEU A 16 20.84 -38.57 1.54
C LEU A 16 22.31 -38.23 1.25
N ALA A 17 23.13 -38.04 2.29
CA ALA A 17 24.57 -37.86 2.13
C ALA A 17 25.26 -39.10 1.52
N SER A 18 24.77 -40.30 1.83
CA SER A 18 25.26 -41.56 1.23
C SER A 18 24.88 -41.71 -0.26
N GLU A 19 23.84 -41.01 -0.71
CA GLU A 19 23.45 -40.90 -2.13
C GLU A 19 24.10 -39.70 -2.85
N ASP A 20 25.16 -39.12 -2.27
CA ASP A 20 25.88 -37.92 -2.77
C ASP A 20 24.99 -36.64 -2.82
N VAL A 21 23.84 -36.65 -2.14
CA VAL A 21 22.94 -35.51 -2.09
C VAL A 21 23.41 -34.53 -1.02
N ASN A 22 23.88 -33.35 -1.45
CA ASN A 22 24.29 -32.28 -0.55
C ASN A 22 23.05 -31.56 0.02
N VAL A 23 22.54 -32.09 1.14
CA VAL A 23 21.34 -31.61 1.83
C VAL A 23 21.47 -30.14 2.24
N ASP A 24 22.63 -29.70 2.74
CA ASP A 24 22.86 -28.30 3.12
C ASP A 24 22.79 -27.34 1.92
N ARG A 25 23.30 -27.76 0.76
CA ARG A 25 23.18 -27.00 -0.48
C ARG A 25 21.73 -26.94 -0.97
N MET A 26 20.98 -28.04 -0.92
CA MET A 26 19.56 -28.05 -1.29
C MET A 26 18.71 -27.15 -0.38
N LEU A 27 18.98 -27.17 0.93
CA LEU A 27 18.31 -26.30 1.89
C LEU A 27 18.67 -24.82 1.62
N SER A 28 19.94 -24.52 1.38
CA SER A 28 20.40 -23.16 1.07
C SER A 28 19.78 -22.63 -0.24
N ASP A 29 19.80 -23.44 -1.31
CA ASP A 29 19.22 -23.09 -2.61
C ASP A 29 17.69 -22.92 -2.51
N GLY A 30 17.02 -23.80 -1.75
CA GLY A 30 15.59 -23.69 -1.45
C GLY A 30 15.26 -22.40 -0.69
N MET A 31 16.05 -22.07 0.32
CA MET A 31 15.87 -20.86 1.12
C MET A 31 16.15 -19.58 0.32
N GLN A 32 17.13 -19.61 -0.59
CA GLN A 32 17.37 -18.52 -1.54
C GLN A 32 16.20 -18.32 -2.51
N LYS A 33 15.60 -19.40 -3.02
CA LYS A 33 14.41 -19.32 -3.88
C LYS A 33 13.20 -18.74 -3.13
N ILE A 34 12.96 -19.17 -1.90
CA ILE A 34 11.89 -18.62 -1.05
C ILE A 34 12.11 -17.14 -0.80
N LYS A 35 13.34 -16.74 -0.46
CA LYS A 35 13.68 -15.32 -0.22
C LYS A 35 13.47 -14.47 -1.47
N ARG A 36 13.83 -14.95 -2.65
CA ARG A 36 13.56 -14.25 -3.93
C ARG A 36 12.06 -14.11 -4.19
N ALA A 37 11.29 -15.17 -3.99
CA ALA A 37 9.85 -15.14 -4.19
C ALA A 37 9.15 -14.15 -3.24
N LEU A 38 9.59 -14.08 -1.98
CA LEU A 38 9.08 -13.10 -1.01
C LEU A 38 9.41 -11.66 -1.43
N MET A 39 10.64 -11.41 -1.88
CA MET A 39 11.04 -10.08 -2.38
C MET A 39 10.24 -9.67 -3.62
N GLU A 40 10.00 -10.59 -4.56
CA GLU A 40 9.19 -10.33 -5.75
C GLU A 40 7.72 -10.07 -5.41
N ALA A 41 7.17 -10.80 -4.42
CA ALA A 41 5.82 -10.56 -3.93
C ALA A 41 5.70 -9.18 -3.26
N GLU A 42 6.65 -8.82 -2.41
CA GLU A 42 6.69 -7.51 -1.73
C GLU A 42 6.82 -6.35 -2.73
N ALA A 43 7.68 -6.50 -3.76
CA ALA A 43 7.81 -5.53 -4.83
C ALA A 43 6.49 -5.34 -5.62
N LYS A 44 5.80 -6.45 -5.94
CA LYS A 44 4.49 -6.40 -6.62
C LYS A 44 3.40 -5.76 -5.76
N MET A 45 3.39 -6.04 -4.45
CA MET A 45 2.46 -5.39 -3.52
C MET A 45 2.73 -3.88 -3.45
N THR A 46 4.00 -3.50 -3.34
CA THR A 46 4.43 -2.09 -3.32
C THR A 46 4.05 -1.38 -4.63
N GLU A 47 4.24 -2.03 -5.78
CA GLU A 47 3.85 -1.49 -7.09
C GLU A 47 2.33 -1.31 -7.19
N ALA A 48 1.54 -2.30 -6.73
CA ALA A 48 0.09 -2.20 -6.70
C ALA A 48 -0.41 -1.09 -5.76
N GLU A 49 0.23 -0.91 -4.60
CA GLU A 49 -0.05 0.19 -3.67
C GLU A 49 0.29 1.56 -4.30
N MET A 50 1.44 1.67 -4.97
CA MET A 50 1.84 2.87 -5.70
C MET A 50 0.87 3.22 -6.84
N LEU A 51 0.48 2.24 -7.65
CA LEU A 51 -0.49 2.42 -8.75
C LEU A 51 -1.87 2.78 -8.21
N SER A 52 -2.29 2.15 -7.11
CA SER A 52 -3.56 2.47 -6.46
C SER A 52 -3.58 3.91 -5.94
N SER A 53 -2.47 4.35 -5.34
CA SER A 53 -2.27 5.73 -4.87
C SER A 53 -2.25 6.73 -6.03
N ALA A 54 -1.54 6.44 -7.12
CA ALA A 54 -1.49 7.28 -8.31
C ALA A 54 -2.88 7.43 -8.96
N SER A 55 -3.64 6.33 -9.08
CA SER A 55 -5.02 6.37 -9.60
C SER A 55 -5.97 7.19 -8.72
N ALA A 56 -5.78 7.15 -7.39
CA ALA A 56 -6.58 7.94 -6.46
C ALA A 56 -6.26 9.44 -6.59
N VAL A 57 -4.97 9.78 -6.75
CA VAL A 57 -4.52 11.17 -6.97
C VAL A 57 -5.04 11.72 -8.29
N GLU A 58 -4.94 10.96 -9.38
CA GLU A 58 -5.45 11.39 -10.69
C GLU A 58 -6.97 11.62 -10.64
N ARG A 59 -7.71 10.67 -10.05
CA ARG A 59 -9.16 10.79 -9.87
C ARG A 59 -9.53 11.99 -9.00
N ALA A 60 -8.80 12.21 -7.89
CA ALA A 60 -9.00 13.36 -7.02
C ALA A 60 -8.72 14.68 -7.76
N THR A 61 -7.64 14.74 -8.54
CA THR A 61 -7.27 15.92 -9.33
C THR A 61 -8.38 16.28 -10.32
N LYS A 62 -8.83 15.30 -11.11
CA LYS A 62 -9.92 15.50 -12.08
C LYS A 62 -11.22 15.93 -11.40
N TRP A 63 -11.56 15.28 -10.28
CA TRP A 63 -12.76 15.63 -9.53
C TRP A 63 -12.73 17.04 -8.98
N VAL A 64 -11.57 17.49 -8.50
CA VAL A 64 -11.38 18.85 -8.00
C VAL A 64 -11.42 19.88 -9.12
N ASP A 65 -10.84 19.58 -10.28
CA ASP A 65 -10.92 20.47 -11.44
C ASP A 65 -12.38 20.60 -11.93
N ASP A 66 -13.14 19.50 -11.97
CA ASP A 66 -14.57 19.51 -12.26
C ASP A 66 -15.39 20.25 -11.17
N LEU A 67 -14.97 20.18 -9.90
CA LEU A 67 -15.63 20.87 -8.80
C LEU A 67 -15.39 22.38 -8.85
N LEU A 68 -14.15 22.80 -9.09
CA LEU A 68 -13.74 24.20 -9.18
C LEU A 68 -14.25 24.89 -10.45
N SER A 69 -14.55 24.14 -11.51
CA SER A 69 -15.15 24.69 -12.73
C SER A 69 -16.65 24.99 -12.60
N LYS A 70 -17.30 24.54 -11.52
CA LYS A 70 -18.71 24.88 -11.24
C LYS A 70 -18.82 26.32 -10.75
N VAL A 71 -19.66 27.11 -11.42
CA VAL A 71 -19.92 28.51 -11.10
C VAL A 71 -20.43 28.71 -9.66
N ASP A 72 -21.17 27.73 -9.13
CA ASP A 72 -21.76 27.80 -7.80
C ASP A 72 -20.88 27.22 -6.67
N PHE A 73 -19.64 26.84 -6.97
CA PHE A 73 -18.78 26.24 -5.96
C PHE A 73 -18.21 27.26 -4.97
N SER A 74 -18.53 27.08 -3.69
CA SER A 74 -17.99 27.84 -2.58
C SER A 74 -17.15 26.93 -1.68
N PHE A 75 -15.86 27.24 -1.58
CA PHE A 75 -14.94 26.47 -0.72
C PHE A 75 -15.33 26.58 0.76
N ALA A 76 -15.80 27.73 1.21
CA ALA A 76 -16.24 27.93 2.59
C ALA A 76 -17.47 27.08 2.94
N ASP A 77 -18.42 26.96 2.02
CA ASP A 77 -19.61 26.12 2.22
C ASP A 77 -19.26 24.64 2.14
N PHE A 78 -18.34 24.26 1.27
CA PHE A 78 -17.81 22.90 1.20
C PHE A 78 -17.14 22.47 2.51
N VAL A 79 -16.27 23.33 3.07
CA VAL A 79 -15.60 23.06 4.35
C VAL A 79 -16.59 22.88 5.50
N LYS A 80 -17.64 23.71 5.55
CA LYS A 80 -18.71 23.58 6.55
C LYS A 80 -19.51 22.29 6.37
N LYS A 81 -19.88 21.95 5.13
CA LYS A 81 -20.71 20.78 4.81
C LYS A 81 -20.00 19.47 5.11
N GLU A 82 -18.73 19.36 4.76
CA GLU A 82 -17.93 18.14 4.98
C GLU A 82 -17.24 18.14 6.37
N GLU A 83 -17.62 19.07 7.26
CA GLU A 83 -17.08 19.22 8.62
C GLU A 83 -15.54 19.16 8.67
N LEU A 84 -14.89 19.77 7.68
CA LEU A 84 -13.44 19.76 7.59
C LEU A 84 -12.88 20.60 8.73
N VAL A 85 -12.12 19.96 9.63
CA VAL A 85 -11.33 20.64 10.65
C VAL A 85 -10.11 21.27 9.98
N VAL A 86 -10.34 22.39 9.29
CA VAL A 86 -9.30 23.19 8.66
C VAL A 86 -8.76 24.10 9.76
N SER A 87 -7.66 23.70 10.42
CA SER A 87 -6.99 24.47 11.50
C SER A 87 -6.35 25.79 11.03
N PHE A 88 -6.88 26.42 9.99
CA PHE A 88 -6.29 27.60 9.38
C PHE A 88 -7.09 28.83 9.77
N ARG A 89 -6.42 29.71 10.52
CA ARG A 89 -6.81 31.10 10.70
C ARG A 89 -7.06 31.69 9.31
N SER A 90 -8.34 31.97 9.03
CA SER A 90 -8.87 32.57 7.80
C SER A 90 -8.84 31.68 6.55
N LEU A 91 -9.89 30.87 6.37
CA LEU A 91 -10.24 30.25 5.07
C LEU A 91 -10.26 31.27 3.91
N GLU A 92 -10.51 32.53 4.23
CA GLU A 92 -10.56 33.67 3.32
C GLU A 92 -9.18 34.14 2.83
N SER A 93 -8.08 33.80 3.54
CA SER A 93 -6.72 34.17 3.13
C SER A 93 -6.03 33.11 2.27
N LEU A 94 -6.68 31.95 2.05
CA LEU A 94 -6.13 30.88 1.23
C LEU A 94 -6.17 31.28 -0.25
N SER A 95 -5.04 31.07 -0.94
CA SER A 95 -4.99 31.22 -2.39
C SER A 95 -5.81 30.11 -3.06
N ASP A 96 -6.21 30.32 -4.32
CA ASP A 96 -6.93 29.28 -5.07
C ASP A 96 -6.08 28.02 -5.30
N ALA A 97 -4.75 28.18 -5.36
CA ALA A 97 -3.81 27.06 -5.39
C ALA A 97 -3.84 26.25 -4.08
N ASP A 98 -3.90 26.93 -2.93
CA ASP A 98 -3.98 26.27 -1.62
C ASP A 98 -5.32 25.54 -1.44
N LYS A 99 -6.43 26.18 -1.84
CA LYS A 99 -7.76 25.55 -1.82
C LYS A 99 -7.76 24.29 -2.67
N ARG A 100 -7.22 24.36 -3.90
CA ARG A 100 -7.08 23.21 -4.79
C ARG A 100 -6.26 22.09 -4.15
N ALA A 101 -5.11 22.42 -3.55
CA ALA A 101 -4.26 21.44 -2.88
C ALA A 101 -4.96 20.74 -1.70
N ILE A 102 -5.71 21.49 -0.89
CA ILE A 102 -6.50 20.96 0.23
C ILE A 102 -7.59 20.01 -0.28
N LEU A 103 -8.32 20.40 -1.32
CA LEU A 103 -9.38 19.56 -1.92
C LEU A 103 -8.79 18.28 -2.52
N ILE A 104 -7.70 18.37 -3.28
CA ILE A 104 -7.06 17.19 -3.88
C ILE A 104 -6.61 16.23 -2.78
N ARG A 105 -5.99 16.74 -1.71
CA ARG A 105 -5.56 15.91 -0.58
C ARG A 105 -6.75 15.23 0.10
N TYR A 106 -7.83 15.98 0.34
CA TYR A 106 -9.05 15.44 0.93
C TYR A 106 -9.66 14.31 0.09
N PHE A 107 -9.87 14.55 -1.21
CA PHE A 107 -10.47 13.56 -2.10
C PHE A 107 -9.54 12.37 -2.38
N THR A 108 -8.22 12.57 -2.40
CA THR A 108 -7.26 11.46 -2.51
C THR A 108 -7.40 10.51 -1.33
N LEU A 109 -7.48 11.04 -0.10
CA LEU A 109 -7.68 10.23 1.10
C LEU A 109 -9.04 9.54 1.09
N ARG A 110 -10.11 10.25 0.70
CA ARG A 110 -11.46 9.69 0.59
C ARG A 110 -11.51 8.52 -0.40
N PHE A 111 -10.98 8.69 -1.61
CA PHE A 111 -10.98 7.64 -2.63
C PHE A 111 -10.05 6.48 -2.29
N SER A 112 -8.97 6.72 -1.55
CA SER A 112 -8.09 5.66 -1.06
C SER A 112 -8.77 4.80 0.01
N ASN A 113 -9.56 5.42 0.89
CA ASN A 113 -10.33 4.70 1.91
C ASN A 113 -11.53 3.96 1.34
N GLU A 114 -12.22 4.50 0.33
CA GLU A 114 -13.31 3.79 -0.36
C GLU A 114 -12.86 2.48 -1.04
N LYS A 115 -11.60 2.36 -1.45
CA LYS A 115 -11.03 1.10 -1.94
C LYS A 115 -10.77 0.10 -0.82
N LYS A 116 -10.38 0.56 0.37
CA LYS A 116 -10.13 -0.31 1.53
C LYS A 116 -11.40 -0.89 2.16
N ASP A 117 -12.54 -0.22 1.98
CA ASP A 117 -13.85 -0.67 2.51
C ASP A 117 -14.57 -1.66 1.56
N LYS A 118 -14.04 -1.87 0.35
CA LYS A 118 -14.63 -2.74 -0.69
C LYS A 118 -13.83 -4.01 -0.99
N ASP A 119 -12.72 -4.21 -0.29
CA ASP A 119 -11.89 -5.43 -0.30
C ASP A 119 -12.14 -6.20 1.02
#